data_AF-A0A537JBN6-F1
#
_entry.id   AF-A0A537JBN6-F1
#
_cell.length_a   1.000
_cell.length_b   1.000
_cell.length_c   1.000
_cell.angle_alpha   90.00
_cell.angle_beta   90.00
_cell.angle_gamma   90.00
#
_symmetry.space_group_name_H-M   'P 1'
#
loop_
_entity.id
_entity.type
_entity.pdbx_description
1 polymer ?
#
loop_
_entity_poly.entity_id
_entity_poly.type
_entity_poly.pdbx_seq_one_letter_code
_entity_poly.pdbx_strand_id
1 'polypeptide(L)' 'MYFVYILYSVKCDRYYVGYCADIPARLQRHNNGMVTATRNCRPYELKASKFFESEIDARRLELQIKR' A
#
# COMPACT_ATOMS: atom_id res chain seq x y z
N MET A 1 -5.75 -14.00 -5.67
CA MET A 1 -4.46 -13.29 -5.86
C MET A 1 -4.56 -11.92 -5.21
N TYR A 2 -3.75 -11.71 -4.19
CA TYR A 2 -3.69 -10.50 -3.39
C TYR A 2 -2.23 -10.11 -3.22
N PHE A 3 -2.00 -8.82 -3.04
CA PHE A 3 -0.68 -8.27 -2.78
C PHE A 3 -0.73 -7.40 -1.56
N VAL A 4 0.18 -7.64 -0.63
CA VAL A 4 0.53 -6.68 0.41
C VAL A 4 1.58 -5.76 -0.16
N TYR A 5 1.41 -4.45 -0.01
CA TYR A 5 2.33 -3.45 -0.52
C TYR A 5 2.69 -2.43 0.55
N ILE A 6 3.89 -1.88 0.40
CA ILE A 6 4.42 -0.79 1.22
C ILE A 6 4.73 0.36 0.29
N LEU A 7 4.04 1.47 0.49
CA LEU A 7 4.31 2.73 -0.17
C LEU A 7 5.08 3.65 0.78
N TYR A 8 5.97 4.45 0.23
CA TYR A 8 6.69 5.47 0.98
C TYR A 8 6.46 6.84 0.36
N SER A 9 6.19 7.82 1.21
CA SER A 9 6.16 9.22 0.85
C SER A 9 7.44 9.90 1.31
N VAL A 10 8.26 10.33 0.36
CA VAL A 10 9.44 11.17 0.65
C VAL A 10 9.00 12.51 1.25
N LYS A 11 7.85 13.04 0.84
CA LYS A 11 7.35 14.35 1.28
C LYS A 11 7.02 14.40 2.77
N CYS A 12 6.38 13.35 3.29
CA CYS A 12 5.94 13.29 4.68
C CYS A 12 6.78 12.35 5.55
N ASP A 13 7.81 11.72 4.97
CA ASP A 13 8.58 10.64 5.59
C ASP A 13 7.67 9.58 6.23
N ARG A 14 6.67 9.11 5.47
CA ARG A 14 5.65 8.19 5.96
C ARG A 14 5.54 6.96 5.10
N TYR A 15 5.43 5.83 5.79
CA TYR A 15 5.09 4.56 5.18
C TYR A 15 3.57 4.34 5.23
N TYR A 16 3.04 3.79 4.15
CA TYR A 16 1.67 3.33 4.06
C TYR A 16 1.68 1.85 3.70
N VAL A 17 1.00 1.05 4.52
CA VAL A 17 0.89 -0.39 4.33
C VAL A 17 -0.56 -0.75 4.08
N GLY A 18 -0.80 -1.53 3.03
CA GLY A 18 -2.11 -2.05 2.71
C GLY A 18 -2.03 -3.28 1.82
N TYR A 19 -3.20 -3.81 1.47
CA TYR A 19 -3.30 -4.87 0.48
C TYR A 19 -4.27 -4.51 -0.65
N CYS A 20 -4.10 -5.14 -1.81
CA CYS A 20 -4.93 -4.99 -3.00
C CYS A 20 -4.73 -6.16 -3.97
N ALA A 21 -5.60 -6.31 -4.96
CA ALA A 21 -5.41 -7.27 -6.06
C ALA A 21 -4.55 -6.70 -7.20
N ASP A 22 -4.44 -5.37 -7.31
CA ASP A 22 -3.75 -4.66 -8.40
C ASP A 22 -2.94 -3.48 -7.83
N ILE A 23 -1.61 -3.63 -7.82
CA ILE A 23 -0.68 -2.62 -7.29
C ILE A 23 -0.58 -1.40 -8.19
N PRO A 24 -0.36 -1.50 -9.53
CA PRO A 24 -0.33 -0.33 -10.41
C PRO A 24 -1.55 0.58 -10.27
N ALA A 25 -2.75 0.01 -10.33
CA ALA A 25 -3.98 0.78 -10.18
C ALA A 25 -4.04 1.44 -8.79
N ARG A 26 -3.67 0.70 -7.73
CA ARG A 26 -3.67 1.21 -6.36
C ARG A 26 -2.69 2.36 -6.17
N LEU A 27 -1.47 2.25 -6.69
CA LEU A 27 -0.46 3.31 -6.65
C LEU A 27 -0.97 4.58 -7.35
N GLN A 28 -1.60 4.43 -8.51
CA GLN A 28 -2.21 5.54 -9.23
C GLN A 28 -3.33 6.20 -8.40
N ARG A 29 -4.18 5.42 -7.70
CA ARG A 29 -5.20 5.98 -6.79
C ARG A 29 -4.59 6.81 -5.66
N HIS A 30 -3.49 6.34 -5.06
CA HIS A 30 -2.80 7.07 -4.01
C HIS A 30 -2.18 8.37 -4.53
N ASN A 31 -1.55 8.35 -5.70
CA ASN A 31 -0.93 9.51 -6.33
C ASN A 31 -1.94 10.50 -6.94
N ASN A 32 -3.13 10.03 -7.30
CA ASN A 32 -4.24 10.90 -7.69
C ASN A 32 -4.94 11.55 -6.48
N GLY A 33 -4.59 11.14 -5.25
CA GLY A 33 -5.16 11.74 -4.04
C GLY A 33 -6.58 11.26 -3.72
N MET A 34 -6.99 10.12 -4.30
CA MET A 34 -8.32 9.54 -4.08
C MET A 34 -8.42 8.82 -2.73
N VAL A 35 -7.31 8.64 -2.02
CA VAL A 35 -7.25 8.03 -0.69
C VAL A 35 -7.00 9.12 0.35
N THR A 36 -7.97 9.37 1.22
CA THR A 36 -7.95 10.45 2.21
C THR A 36 -6.69 10.44 3.08
N ALA A 37 -6.28 9.25 3.54
CA ALA A 37 -5.10 9.07 4.39
C ALA A 37 -3.79 9.43 3.70
N THR A 38 -3.69 9.26 2.38
CA THR A 38 -2.45 9.49 1.62
C THR A 38 -2.49 10.77 0.81
N ARG A 39 -3.65 11.43 0.63
CA ARG A 39 -3.83 12.59 -0.25
C ARG A 39 -2.86 13.75 0.02
N ASN A 40 -2.53 14.02 1.28
CA ASN A 40 -1.69 15.18 1.64
C ASN A 40 -0.18 14.92 1.46
N CYS A 41 0.20 13.64 1.37
CA CYS A 41 1.59 13.18 1.39
C CYS A 41 2.04 12.60 0.05
N ARG A 42 1.41 12.99 -1.05
CA ARG A 42 1.85 12.60 -2.39
C ARG A 42 3.14 13.35 -2.79
N PRO A 43 3.96 12.78 -3.69
CA PRO A 43 3.82 11.47 -4.32
C PRO A 43 4.24 10.31 -3.39
N TYR A 44 3.64 9.14 -3.62
CA TYR A 44 4.02 7.86 -3.04
C TYR A 44 4.77 7.01 -4.04
N GLU A 45 5.79 6.33 -3.56
CA GLU A 45 6.59 5.37 -4.30
C GLU A 45 6.36 3.97 -3.74
N LEU A 46 6.27 2.96 -4.61
CA LEU A 46 6.25 1.56 -4.19
C LEU A 46 7.64 1.16 -3.71
N LYS A 47 7.79 0.75 -2.45
CA LYS A 47 9.06 0.25 -1.90
C LYS A 47 9.10 -1.27 -1.81
N ALA A 48 7.97 -1.90 -1.49
CA ALA A 48 7.90 -3.35 -1.42
C ALA A 48 6.50 -3.83 -1.83
N SER A 49 6.46 -5.03 -2.40
CA SER A 49 5.24 -5.78 -2.65
C SER A 49 5.49 -7.27 -2.41
N LYS A 50 4.46 -7.95 -1.91
CA LYS A 50 4.49 -9.40 -1.70
C LYS A 50 3.18 -10.02 -2.15
N PHE A 51 3.30 -11.04 -2.97
CA PHE A 51 2.18 -11.81 -3.52
C PHE A 51 1.66 -12.84 -2.51
N PHE A 52 0.34 -13.05 -2.55
CA PHE A 52 -0.41 -14.03 -1.80
C PHE A 52 -1.53 -14.62 -2.65
N GLU A 53 -1.74 -15.92 -2.53
CA GLU A 53 -2.89 -16.59 -3.18
C GLU A 53 -4.18 -16.33 -2.40
N SER A 54 -4.10 -16.41 -1.07
CA SER A 54 -5.20 -16.23 -0.12
C SER A 54 -5.27 -14.81 0.43
N GLU A 55 -6.49 -14.25 0.47
CA GLU A 55 -6.75 -12.95 1.11
C GLU A 55 -6.42 -12.98 2.59
N ILE A 56 -6.71 -14.10 3.26
CA ILE A 56 -6.54 -14.27 4.70
C ILE A 56 -5.06 -14.14 5.05
N ASP A 57 -4.17 -14.74 4.25
CA ASP A 57 -2.74 -14.68 4.49
C ASP A 57 -2.16 -13.29 4.20
N ALA A 58 -2.64 -12.63 3.14
CA ALA A 58 -2.30 -11.24 2.85
C ALA A 58 -2.68 -10.31 4.02
N ARG A 59 -3.91 -10.45 4.53
CA ARG A 59 -4.42 -9.64 5.64
C ARG A 59 -3.72 -9.93 6.96
N ARG A 60 -3.36 -11.19 7.22
CA ARG A 60 -2.55 -11.57 8.39
C ARG A 60 -1.18 -10.90 8.36
N LEU A 61 -0.49 -10.91 7.22
CA LEU A 61 0.79 -10.21 7.10
C LEU A 61 0.63 -8.69 7.25
N GLU A 62 -0.39 -8.09 6.63
CA GLU A 62 -0.67 -6.66 6.77
C GLU A 62 -0.82 -6.26 8.25
N LEU A 63 -1.59 -7.05 9.03
CA LEU A 63 -1.77 -6.83 10.47
C LEU A 63 -0.48 -7.04 11.26
N GLN A 64 0.37 -7.99 10.87
CA GLN A 64 1.68 -8.19 11.49
C GLN A 64 2.62 -7.02 11.25
N ILE A 65 2.60 -6.41 10.06
CA ILE A 65 3.45 -5.24 9.73
C ILE A 65 2.95 -3.97 10.44
N LYS A 66 1.65 -3.86 10.70
CA LYS A 66 1.04 -2.71 11.39
C LYS A 66 1.17 -2.75 12.92
N ARG A 67 1.65 -3.86 13.49
CA ARG A 67 1.87 -4.05 14.92
C ARG A 67 3.22 -3.48 15.34
#